data_AF-A0A926YVJ2-F1
#
_entry.id   AF-A0A926YVJ2-F1
#
_cell.length_a   1.000
_cell.length_b   1.000
_cell.length_c   1.000
_cell.angle_alpha   90.00
_cell.angle_beta   90.00
_cell.angle_gamma   90.00
#
_symmetry.space_group_name_H-M   'P 1'
#
loop_
_entity.id
_entity.type
_entity.pdbx_description
1 polymer ?
#
loop_
_entity_poly.entity_id
_entity_poly.type
_entity_poly.pdbx_seq_one_letter_code
_entity_poly.pdbx_strand_id
1 'polypeptide(L)'
;MNPQSLTDIFLLYQEYVQAEYSVKKSKEIIHQTKTAITRYALPGLGMVAAKGRKPTREEILAAERFMQGVPLSRLKELPEAQNRVFESLSATSSTRHTYGSRLQSLLAWSNAQLWYPNAKQAAKINHCPRFVHGHGDISLRRLTHRKGMNTYSLKRECLPQSLQETVDRFYGFLTKAYWPGRQDATLKPDVANQRLIAILRILGWFHYYREVPISDLNLELLVPKLKLKYASEKDKAIIELERVAEQVDLWICDFLEFLEVERQFQSAGSMAVMLLGVHSLVRFHYYGETRDLTYGDIPIMGLVRRHLNALDKQTAKQRLVASQEVKWLELPDIWRKIVAPLREECAYKAYKQCNPRPDIAIAQSFQRFLVWGCLTFRPPRRQQEFRDLKISMSCPVQRPMGILPNQLIHPLPPDRSRDKYHGYLYRLVKPLPEDQIEDKDKHLYESGIWYMDMLPESYKTGKTYGHQSLRISNLAFSDGKRFYEYLEAFLYGYYRDKAGDWISGAELAETPKRQGSWHSLRMTFNTDHNHVFSAPRSGKPFDVSTFMRLVRSSAHRLTGQLVTPHLLRDIFATWFLDQGYSEDRIRSLAYAMAHSEKMLLKTYDRRRPQQKSRPIEEVMATLVQQFLID
;
A
#
# COMPACT_ATOMS: atom_id res chain seq x y z
N MET A 1 22.42 -5.17 7.61
CA MET A 1 23.73 -5.86 7.49
C MET A 1 24.11 -6.34 8.89
N ASN A 2 24.59 -7.57 9.05
CA ASN A 2 25.12 -8.06 10.34
C ASN A 2 26.64 -7.83 10.35
N PRO A 3 27.14 -6.80 11.06
CA PRO A 3 28.57 -6.51 11.08
C PRO A 3 29.34 -7.66 11.76
N GLN A 4 30.52 -7.98 11.24
CA GLN A 4 31.40 -9.02 11.79
C GLN A 4 32.63 -8.42 12.50
N SER A 5 32.97 -7.18 12.16
CA SER A 5 34.15 -6.48 12.66
C SER A 5 33.85 -5.07 13.15
N LEU A 6 34.79 -4.47 13.89
CA LEU A 6 34.73 -3.05 14.26
C LEU A 6 34.73 -2.13 13.03
N THR A 7 35.33 -2.55 11.92
CA THR A 7 35.28 -1.83 10.64
C THR A 7 33.85 -1.74 10.10
N ASP A 8 33.13 -2.86 10.06
CA ASP A 8 31.74 -2.90 9.59
C ASP A 8 30.83 -1.99 10.44
N ILE A 9 31.05 -2.02 11.76
CA ILE A 9 30.32 -1.18 12.73
C ILE A 9 30.59 0.30 12.47
N PHE A 10 31.86 0.65 12.25
CA PHE A 10 32.24 2.03 11.99
C PHE A 10 31.63 2.53 10.67
N LEU A 11 31.62 1.72 9.61
CA LEU A 11 30.97 2.05 8.34
C LEU A 11 29.47 2.31 8.52
N LEU A 12 28.76 1.40 9.21
CA LEU A 12 27.34 1.58 9.50
C LEU A 12 27.06 2.83 10.36
N TYR A 13 27.96 3.15 11.29
CA TYR A 13 27.87 4.38 12.08
C TYR A 13 28.11 5.63 11.24
N GLN A 14 29.01 5.59 10.26
CA GLN A 14 29.23 6.69 9.32
C GLN A 14 27.97 6.98 8.52
N GLU A 15 27.29 5.95 8.00
CA GLU A 15 26.02 6.09 7.29
C GLU A 15 24.95 6.74 8.19
N TYR A 16 24.84 6.28 9.44
CA TYR A 16 23.93 6.86 10.43
C TYR A 16 24.22 8.35 10.70
N VAL A 17 25.49 8.70 10.93
CA VAL A 17 25.89 10.08 11.22
C VAL A 17 25.69 11.00 10.02
N GLN A 18 25.89 10.50 8.79
CA GLN A 18 25.63 11.26 7.57
C GLN A 18 24.13 11.50 7.32
N ALA A 19 23.28 10.56 7.73
CA ALA A 19 21.82 10.70 7.62
C ALA A 19 21.24 11.67 8.66
N GLU A 20 21.81 11.74 9.86
CA GLU A 20 21.24 12.50 10.98
C GLU A 20 21.76 13.95 11.09
N TYR A 21 22.97 14.22 10.60
CA TYR A 21 23.63 15.52 10.80
C TYR A 21 24.00 16.21 9.47
N SER A 22 24.13 17.54 9.52
CA SER A 22 24.61 18.33 8.38
C SER A 22 26.00 17.89 7.92
N VAL A 23 26.31 18.08 6.63
CA VAL A 23 27.57 17.65 6.00
C VAL A 23 28.82 18.10 6.78
N LYS A 24 28.82 19.33 7.31
CA LYS A 24 29.94 19.85 8.11
C LYS A 24 30.08 19.09 9.44
N LYS A 25 28.96 18.89 10.14
CA LYS A 25 28.93 18.26 11.46
C LYS A 25 29.18 16.76 11.39
N SER A 26 28.66 16.08 10.35
CA SER A 26 28.90 14.66 10.13
C SER A 26 30.38 14.37 9.86
N LYS A 27 31.06 15.17 9.02
CA LYS A 27 32.52 15.07 8.80
C LYS A 27 33.31 15.21 10.10
N GLU A 28 32.96 16.16 10.95
CA GLU A 28 33.61 16.37 12.25
C GLU A 28 33.42 15.17 13.19
N ILE A 29 32.17 14.69 13.35
CA ILE A 29 31.84 13.54 14.21
C ILE A 29 32.58 12.29 13.74
N ILE A 30 32.56 12.01 12.43
CA ILE A 30 33.23 10.86 11.83
C ILE A 30 34.74 10.93 12.06
N HIS A 31 35.36 12.09 11.85
CA HIS A 31 36.79 12.27 12.05
C HIS A 31 37.17 12.05 13.52
N GLN A 32 36.47 12.71 14.45
CA GLN A 32 36.74 12.57 15.88
C GLN A 32 36.49 11.14 16.37
N THR A 33 35.48 10.44 15.84
CA THR A 33 35.22 9.04 16.18
C THR A 33 36.32 8.13 15.63
N LYS A 34 36.78 8.34 14.39
CA LYS A 34 37.92 7.60 13.82
C LYS A 34 39.16 7.78 14.69
N THR A 35 39.46 9.02 15.10
CA THR A 35 40.58 9.31 16.01
C THR A 35 40.40 8.65 17.39
N ALA A 36 39.19 8.69 17.96
CA ALA A 36 38.89 8.05 19.24
C ALA A 36 39.18 6.55 19.21
N ILE A 37 38.85 5.88 18.10
CA ILE A 37 39.12 4.46 17.88
C ILE A 37 40.62 4.24 17.66
N THR A 38 41.18 4.83 16.59
CA THR A 38 42.52 4.43 16.12
C THR A 38 43.65 4.91 17.02
N ARG A 39 43.53 6.09 17.64
CA ARG A 39 44.60 6.66 18.46
C ARG A 39 44.52 6.27 19.92
N TYR A 40 43.31 6.06 20.43
CA TYR A 40 43.10 5.90 21.87
C TYR A 40 42.54 4.54 22.25
N ALA A 41 41.60 3.97 21.49
CA ALA A 41 41.00 2.68 21.86
C ALA A 41 41.83 1.46 21.39
N LEU A 42 42.23 1.42 20.11
CA LEU A 42 42.94 0.26 19.54
C LEU A 42 44.30 0.00 20.18
N PRO A 43 45.12 1.01 20.54
CA PRO A 43 46.38 0.73 21.22
C PRO A 43 46.20 0.02 22.56
N GLY A 44 45.12 0.34 23.28
CA GLY A 44 44.77 -0.33 24.53
C GLY A 44 44.29 -1.78 24.35
N LEU A 45 44.08 -2.24 23.11
CA LEU A 45 43.79 -3.62 22.72
C LEU A 45 45.00 -4.35 22.11
N GLY A 46 46.18 -3.73 22.10
CA GLY A 46 47.43 -4.33 21.60
C GLY A 46 47.88 -3.83 20.23
N MET A 47 47.22 -2.82 19.64
CA MET A 47 47.73 -2.17 18.43
C MET A 47 48.94 -1.28 18.75
N VAL A 48 49.93 -1.22 17.85
CA VAL A 48 51.05 -0.28 18.02
C VAL A 48 50.53 1.16 17.88
N ALA A 49 50.79 2.00 18.87
CA ALA A 49 50.39 3.41 18.85
C ALA A 49 51.19 4.20 17.82
N ALA A 50 50.54 5.17 17.18
CA ALA A 50 51.21 6.07 16.24
C ALA A 50 52.28 6.91 16.96
N LYS A 51 53.47 7.01 16.36
CA LYS A 51 54.63 7.69 17.00
C LYS A 51 54.55 9.22 16.93
N GLY A 52 53.73 9.77 16.02
CA GLY A 52 53.66 11.20 15.73
C GLY A 52 52.30 11.87 16.01
N ARG A 53 52.25 13.21 15.88
CA ARG A 53 51.02 13.99 16.04
C ARG A 53 49.99 13.68 14.94
N LYS A 54 50.46 13.38 13.72
CA LYS A 54 49.68 12.89 12.58
C LYS A 54 50.12 11.46 12.26
N PRO A 55 49.19 10.52 12.09
CA PRO A 55 49.53 9.16 11.71
C PRO A 55 50.02 9.10 10.26
N THR A 56 50.99 8.23 9.97
CA THR A 56 51.45 7.96 8.61
C THR A 56 50.41 7.13 7.84
N ARG A 57 50.54 7.06 6.51
CA ARG A 57 49.66 6.23 5.68
C ARG A 57 49.74 4.75 6.07
N GLU A 58 50.92 4.27 6.43
CA GLU A 58 51.14 2.90 6.89
C GLU A 58 50.48 2.64 8.25
N GLU A 59 50.58 3.58 9.19
CA GLU A 59 49.90 3.50 10.49
C GLU A 59 48.37 3.50 10.33
N ILE A 60 47.82 4.26 9.37
CA ILE A 60 46.38 4.25 9.06
C ILE A 60 45.95 2.89 8.51
N LEU A 61 46.69 2.33 7.55
CA LEU A 61 46.38 1.02 6.96
C LEU A 61 46.53 -0.11 7.98
N ALA A 62 47.53 -0.03 8.87
CA ALA A 62 47.70 -0.97 9.97
C ALA A 62 46.51 -0.91 10.94
N ALA A 63 46.03 0.29 11.26
CA ALA A 63 44.84 0.45 12.10
C ALA A 63 43.58 -0.11 11.45
N GLU A 64 43.39 0.10 10.14
CA GLU A 64 42.24 -0.44 9.40
C GLU A 64 42.26 -1.98 9.35
N ARG A 65 43.43 -2.58 9.11
CA ARG A 65 43.59 -4.05 9.20
C ARG A 65 43.33 -4.57 10.61
N PHE A 66 43.81 -3.87 11.63
CA PHE A 66 43.55 -4.26 13.02
C PHE A 66 42.06 -4.18 13.35
N MET A 67 41.36 -3.11 12.93
CA MET A 67 39.91 -2.97 13.11
C MET A 67 39.10 -4.10 12.46
N GLN A 68 39.53 -4.60 11.29
CA GLN A 68 38.89 -5.75 10.64
C GLN A 68 39.00 -7.03 11.49
N GLY A 69 40.10 -7.18 12.25
CA GLY A 69 40.34 -8.32 13.13
C GLY A 69 39.71 -8.20 14.52
N VAL A 70 39.09 -7.07 14.89
CA VAL A 70 38.44 -6.90 16.20
C VAL A 70 36.99 -7.41 16.13
N PRO A 71 36.66 -8.54 16.80
CA PRO A 71 35.31 -9.08 16.78
C PRO A 71 34.36 -8.29 17.69
N LEU A 72 33.05 -8.40 17.42
CA LEU A 72 31.98 -7.73 18.17
C LEU A 72 32.04 -7.95 19.68
N SER A 73 32.47 -9.14 20.12
CA SER A 73 32.57 -9.50 21.54
C SER A 73 33.52 -8.60 22.34
N ARG A 74 34.48 -7.95 21.67
CA ARG A 74 35.48 -7.07 22.29
C ARG A 74 35.08 -5.60 22.35
N LEU A 75 33.91 -5.22 21.82
CA LEU A 75 33.44 -3.82 21.85
C LEU A 75 33.31 -3.27 23.26
N LYS A 76 32.92 -4.13 24.21
CA LYS A 76 32.81 -3.81 25.64
C LYS A 76 34.15 -3.42 26.29
N GLU A 77 35.26 -3.86 25.71
CA GLU A 77 36.62 -3.57 26.22
C GLU A 77 37.13 -2.21 25.76
N LEU A 78 36.53 -1.61 24.71
CA LEU A 78 37.01 -0.37 24.10
C LEU A 78 37.08 0.81 25.07
N PRO A 79 36.10 1.07 25.97
CA PRO A 79 36.19 2.16 26.94
C PRO A 79 37.37 2.00 27.90
N GLU A 80 37.59 0.80 28.44
CA GLU A 80 38.69 0.53 29.36
C GLU A 80 40.05 0.60 28.65
N ALA A 81 40.13 0.04 27.45
CA ALA A 81 41.30 0.16 26.59
C ALA A 81 41.64 1.62 26.29
N GLN A 82 40.64 2.44 26.00
CA GLN A 82 40.80 3.88 25.76
C GLN A 82 41.31 4.61 27.01
N ASN A 83 40.77 4.29 28.18
CA ASN A 83 41.19 4.90 29.44
C ASN A 83 42.65 4.57 29.79
N ARG A 84 43.08 3.31 29.62
CA ARG A 84 44.49 2.92 29.81
C ARG A 84 45.44 3.73 28.94
N VAL A 85 45.06 4.00 27.69
CA VAL A 85 45.87 4.82 26.77
C VAL A 85 45.82 6.31 27.14
N PHE A 86 44.68 6.81 27.63
CA PHE A 86 44.62 8.19 28.16
C PHE A 86 45.50 8.38 29.40
N GLU A 87 45.62 7.37 30.25
CA GLU A 87 46.50 7.38 31.41
C GLU A 87 47.98 7.32 30.99
N SER A 88 48.34 6.38 30.11
CA SER A 88 49.74 6.25 29.65
C SER A 88 50.25 7.49 28.91
N LEU A 89 49.36 8.18 28.19
CA LEU A 89 49.69 9.41 27.46
C LEU A 89 49.48 10.69 28.29
N SER A 90 49.08 10.60 29.56
CA SER A 90 48.73 11.77 30.39
C SER A 90 47.77 12.75 29.68
N ALA A 91 46.76 12.20 28.99
CA ALA A 91 45.87 12.97 28.14
C ALA A 91 45.07 14.02 28.95
N THR A 92 44.97 15.25 28.41
CA THR A 92 44.24 16.36 29.04
C THR A 92 42.75 16.06 29.22
N SER A 93 42.09 16.74 30.16
CA SER A 93 40.64 16.63 30.38
C SER A 93 39.82 16.91 29.12
N SER A 94 40.25 17.87 28.29
CA SER A 94 39.58 18.19 27.01
C SER A 94 39.68 17.05 25.99
N THR A 95 40.86 16.42 25.88
CA THR A 95 41.08 15.24 25.03
C THR A 95 40.24 14.06 25.49
N ARG A 96 40.25 13.77 26.79
CA ARG A 96 39.45 12.71 27.40
C ARG A 96 37.96 12.92 27.15
N HIS A 97 37.47 14.15 27.35
CA HIS A 97 36.06 14.48 27.12
C HIS A 97 35.68 14.33 25.65
N THR A 98 36.45 14.91 24.73
CA THR A 98 36.14 14.91 23.28
C THR A 98 36.11 13.50 22.71
N TYR A 99 37.19 12.74 22.87
CA TYR A 99 37.30 11.42 22.24
C TYR A 99 36.60 10.32 23.05
N GLY A 100 36.52 10.47 24.37
CA GLY A 100 35.71 9.59 25.22
C GLY A 100 34.22 9.70 24.86
N SER A 101 33.69 10.92 24.75
CA SER A 101 32.29 11.15 24.36
C SER A 101 31.96 10.58 22.98
N ARG A 102 32.88 10.67 22.02
CA ARG A 102 32.68 10.10 20.67
C ARG A 102 32.68 8.58 20.65
N LEU A 103 33.61 7.94 21.35
CA LEU A 103 33.62 6.49 21.51
C LEU A 103 32.34 6.01 22.22
N GLN A 104 31.92 6.71 23.27
CA GLN A 104 30.67 6.40 23.99
C GLN A 104 29.44 6.59 23.10
N SER A 105 29.41 7.60 22.23
CA SER A 105 28.32 7.82 21.28
C SER A 105 28.21 6.67 20.27
N LEU A 106 29.33 6.20 19.73
CA LEU A 106 29.39 5.03 18.86
C LEU A 106 28.88 3.77 19.58
N LEU A 107 29.35 3.53 20.81
CA LEU A 107 28.96 2.35 21.59
C LEU A 107 27.49 2.39 22.02
N ALA A 108 26.99 3.56 22.41
CA ALA A 108 25.58 3.76 22.74
C ALA A 108 24.68 3.51 21.51
N TRP A 109 25.06 4.04 20.35
CA TRP A 109 24.39 3.76 19.10
C TRP A 109 24.46 2.28 18.73
N SER A 110 25.62 1.65 18.88
CA SER A 110 25.84 0.23 18.58
C SER A 110 24.96 -0.65 19.48
N ASN A 111 24.90 -0.37 20.78
CA ASN A 111 24.05 -1.08 21.75
C ASN A 111 22.55 -0.93 21.47
N ALA A 112 22.13 0.10 20.72
CA ALA A 112 20.75 0.24 20.25
C ALA A 112 20.44 -0.59 18.99
N GLN A 113 21.46 -1.20 18.37
CA GLN A 113 21.29 -2.02 17.17
C GLN A 113 20.97 -3.48 17.52
N LEU A 114 20.14 -4.11 16.69
CA LEU A 114 19.70 -5.50 16.86
C LEU A 114 20.84 -6.53 16.80
N TRP A 115 21.98 -6.18 16.20
CA TRP A 115 23.14 -7.08 16.05
C TRP A 115 24.13 -7.02 17.21
N TYR A 116 23.96 -6.12 18.19
CA TYR A 116 24.94 -5.94 19.26
C TYR A 116 24.87 -7.06 20.31
N PRO A 117 26.01 -7.67 20.71
CA PRO A 117 26.02 -8.72 21.72
C PRO A 117 25.55 -8.14 23.07
N ASN A 118 24.46 -8.67 23.61
CA ASN A 118 23.78 -8.15 24.81
C ASN A 118 23.18 -6.75 24.63
N ALA A 119 22.72 -6.37 23.43
CA ALA A 119 21.90 -5.19 23.23
C ALA A 119 20.92 -5.09 24.40
N LYS A 120 21.08 -4.08 25.26
CA LYS A 120 20.12 -3.86 26.36
C LYS A 120 18.78 -3.76 25.65
N GLN A 121 17.92 -4.77 25.82
CA GLN A 121 16.55 -4.70 25.34
C GLN A 121 16.05 -3.35 25.83
N ALA A 122 15.79 -2.42 24.90
CA ALA A 122 15.27 -1.12 25.26
C ALA A 122 14.12 -1.39 26.22
N ALA A 123 14.14 -0.76 27.41
CA ALA A 123 13.20 -1.05 28.48
C ALA A 123 11.81 -1.22 27.85
N LYS A 124 11.22 -2.42 27.98
CA LYS A 124 10.01 -2.79 27.24
C LYS A 124 8.98 -1.68 27.42
N ILE A 125 8.70 -0.96 26.34
CA ILE A 125 7.76 0.15 26.37
C ILE A 125 6.37 -0.48 26.43
N ASN A 126 5.93 -0.76 27.65
CA ASN A 126 4.63 -1.35 27.93
C ASN A 126 3.50 -0.31 27.93
N HIS A 127 3.83 0.95 27.62
CA HIS A 127 2.89 2.07 27.57
C HIS A 127 2.61 2.46 26.13
N CYS A 128 1.32 2.54 25.81
CA CYS A 128 0.89 3.13 24.56
C CYS A 128 1.37 4.59 24.51
N PRO A 129 1.97 5.04 23.39
CA PRO A 129 2.32 6.45 23.22
C PRO A 129 1.05 7.31 23.31
N ARG A 130 1.24 8.60 23.64
CA ARG A 130 0.14 9.56 23.64
C ARG A 130 -0.44 9.64 22.23
N PHE A 131 -1.76 9.46 22.09
CA PHE A 131 -2.43 9.71 20.83
C PHE A 131 -2.35 11.20 20.47
N VAL A 132 -1.44 11.54 19.56
CA VAL A 132 -1.30 12.90 19.05
C VAL A 132 -2.45 13.18 18.08
N HIS A 133 -3.22 14.24 18.35
CA HIS A 133 -4.28 14.74 17.46
C HIS A 133 -3.94 16.15 16.94
N GLY A 134 -2.64 16.44 16.82
CA GLY A 134 -2.11 17.78 16.54
C GLY A 134 -2.44 18.35 15.16
N HIS A 135 -3.11 17.58 14.30
CA HIS A 135 -3.47 17.98 12.94
C HIS A 135 -4.96 18.31 12.76
N GLY A 136 -5.75 18.30 13.83
CA GLY A 136 -7.17 18.64 13.79
C GLY A 136 -8.05 17.55 13.13
N ASP A 137 -9.29 17.93 12.79
CA ASP A 137 -10.23 17.05 12.10
C ASP A 137 -9.84 16.89 10.62
N ILE A 138 -9.87 15.64 10.15
CA ILE A 138 -9.64 15.26 8.76
C ILE A 138 -10.58 16.00 7.78
N SER A 139 -11.77 16.39 8.23
CA SER A 139 -12.76 17.12 7.43
C SER A 139 -12.31 18.55 7.07
N LEU A 140 -11.45 19.15 7.91
CA LEU A 140 -10.93 20.50 7.71
C LEU A 140 -9.84 20.54 6.63
N ARG A 141 -9.15 19.40 6.40
CA ARG A 141 -8.10 19.30 5.39
C ARG A 141 -8.68 18.99 4.02
N ARG A 142 -9.04 20.05 3.28
CA ARG A 142 -9.65 19.92 1.95
C ARG A 142 -8.65 19.41 0.92
N LEU A 143 -9.02 18.34 0.23
CA LEU A 143 -8.26 17.81 -0.91
C LEU A 143 -8.52 18.60 -2.20
N THR A 144 -9.68 19.22 -2.30
CA THR A 144 -10.16 19.93 -3.48
C THR A 144 -10.86 21.21 -3.04
N HIS A 145 -10.68 22.31 -3.77
CA HIS A 145 -11.41 23.55 -3.55
C HIS A 145 -12.79 23.57 -4.24
N ARG A 146 -13.10 22.54 -5.04
CA ARG A 146 -14.38 22.45 -5.76
C ARG A 146 -15.55 22.33 -4.79
N LYS A 147 -16.60 23.11 -5.03
CA LYS A 147 -17.90 22.91 -4.40
C LYS A 147 -18.57 21.67 -5.02
N GLY A 148 -19.31 20.92 -4.21
CA GLY A 148 -20.11 19.81 -4.72
C GLY A 148 -21.16 20.34 -5.71
N MET A 149 -21.36 19.66 -6.83
CA MET A 149 -22.45 20.00 -7.74
C MET A 149 -23.80 19.67 -7.11
N ASN A 150 -24.72 20.64 -7.13
CA ASN A 150 -26.12 20.37 -6.82
C ASN A 150 -26.66 19.27 -7.74
N THR A 151 -27.29 18.25 -7.18
CA THR A 151 -27.75 17.10 -7.95
C THR A 151 -28.98 17.48 -8.76
N TYR A 152 -28.87 17.46 -10.09
CA TYR A 152 -30.00 17.54 -11.03
C TYR A 152 -30.32 16.17 -11.65
N SER A 153 -29.70 15.10 -11.15
CA SER A 153 -30.03 13.73 -11.57
C SER A 153 -31.46 13.43 -11.19
N LEU A 154 -32.24 12.87 -12.12
CA LEU A 154 -33.53 12.31 -11.77
C LEU A 154 -33.36 11.11 -10.85
N LYS A 155 -34.26 11.02 -9.87
CA LYS A 155 -34.39 9.83 -9.01
C LYS A 155 -35.29 8.83 -9.70
N ARG A 156 -34.98 7.55 -9.53
CA ARG A 156 -35.69 6.47 -10.23
C ARG A 156 -37.16 6.40 -9.84
N GLU A 157 -37.45 6.65 -8.56
CA GLU A 157 -38.81 6.71 -8.01
C GLU A 157 -39.66 7.87 -8.56
N CYS A 158 -39.04 8.89 -9.16
CA CYS A 158 -39.76 10.03 -9.74
C CYS A 158 -40.03 9.87 -11.24
N LEU A 159 -39.54 8.81 -11.88
CA LEU A 159 -39.72 8.60 -13.32
C LEU A 159 -41.15 8.09 -13.62
N PRO A 160 -41.74 8.42 -14.78
CA PRO A 160 -42.96 7.77 -15.26
C PRO A 160 -42.76 6.26 -15.40
N GLN A 161 -43.82 5.48 -15.20
CA GLN A 161 -43.74 4.01 -15.24
C GLN A 161 -43.14 3.49 -16.55
N SER A 162 -43.55 4.04 -17.70
CA SER A 162 -43.02 3.68 -19.02
C SER A 162 -41.49 3.87 -19.14
N LEU A 163 -40.97 4.95 -18.56
CA LEU A 163 -39.54 5.23 -18.53
C LEU A 163 -38.81 4.31 -17.54
N GLN A 164 -39.40 4.02 -16.37
CA GLN A 164 -38.84 3.05 -15.42
C GLN A 164 -38.62 1.68 -16.08
N GLU A 165 -39.63 1.18 -16.79
CA GLU A 165 -39.57 -0.10 -17.51
C GLU A 165 -38.47 -0.10 -18.59
N THR A 166 -38.34 1.00 -19.33
CA THR A 166 -37.31 1.12 -20.38
C THR A 166 -35.91 1.19 -19.79
N VAL A 167 -35.73 1.92 -18.68
CA VAL A 167 -34.49 1.98 -17.90
C VAL A 167 -34.11 0.61 -17.36
N ASP A 168 -35.08 -0.18 -16.92
CA ASP A 168 -34.85 -1.53 -16.39
C ASP A 168 -34.46 -2.52 -17.47
N ARG A 169 -35.04 -2.39 -18.66
CA ARG A 169 -34.58 -3.12 -19.85
C ARG A 169 -33.16 -2.72 -20.23
N PHE A 170 -32.83 -1.43 -20.20
CA PHE A 170 -31.46 -0.97 -20.45
C PHE A 170 -30.47 -1.54 -19.43
N TYR A 171 -30.79 -1.48 -18.13
CA TYR A 171 -29.95 -2.07 -17.08
C TYR A 171 -29.79 -3.59 -17.25
N GLY A 172 -30.89 -4.29 -17.58
CA GLY A 172 -30.86 -5.71 -17.91
C GLY A 172 -29.98 -6.03 -19.11
N PHE A 173 -30.02 -5.21 -20.17
CA PHE A 173 -29.16 -5.34 -21.33
C PHE A 173 -27.68 -5.23 -20.97
N LEU A 174 -27.32 -4.34 -20.04
CA LEU A 174 -25.94 -4.20 -19.59
C LEU A 174 -25.47 -5.35 -18.70
N THR A 175 -26.36 -6.02 -17.95
CA THR A 175 -25.95 -6.91 -16.84
C THR A 175 -26.27 -8.39 -17.04
N LYS A 176 -27.35 -8.75 -17.74
CA LYS A 176 -27.78 -10.16 -17.87
C LYS A 176 -26.80 -10.96 -18.73
N ALA A 177 -26.38 -12.14 -18.25
CA ALA A 177 -25.45 -13.03 -18.98
C ALA A 177 -25.90 -13.31 -20.42
N TYR A 178 -27.19 -13.59 -20.61
CA TYR A 178 -27.80 -13.85 -21.91
C TYR A 178 -28.81 -12.77 -22.24
N TRP A 179 -28.62 -12.11 -23.38
CA TRP A 179 -29.56 -11.13 -23.92
C TRP A 179 -29.72 -11.38 -25.43
N PRO A 180 -30.95 -11.61 -25.94
CA PRO A 180 -31.16 -11.93 -27.35
C PRO A 180 -30.59 -10.86 -28.28
N GLY A 181 -29.74 -11.25 -29.23
CA GLY A 181 -29.14 -10.37 -30.23
C GLY A 181 -28.04 -9.43 -29.72
N ARG A 182 -27.73 -9.40 -28.41
CA ARG A 182 -26.64 -8.55 -27.89
C ARG A 182 -25.29 -9.09 -28.38
N GLN A 183 -24.50 -8.20 -28.96
CA GLN A 183 -23.16 -8.50 -29.48
C GLN A 183 -22.07 -8.28 -28.42
N ASP A 184 -22.37 -7.48 -27.40
CA ASP A 184 -21.46 -7.08 -26.34
C ASP A 184 -21.38 -8.08 -25.17
N ALA A 185 -20.22 -8.12 -24.53
CA ALA A 185 -20.05 -8.78 -23.23
C ALA A 185 -20.81 -8.02 -22.13
N THR A 186 -21.33 -8.76 -21.15
CA THR A 186 -21.97 -8.16 -19.96
C THR A 186 -21.02 -7.26 -19.18
N LEU A 187 -21.56 -6.17 -18.66
CA LEU A 187 -20.90 -5.31 -17.68
C LEU A 187 -21.15 -5.80 -16.25
N LYS A 188 -20.21 -5.48 -15.36
CA LYS A 188 -20.42 -5.65 -13.92
C LYS A 188 -21.52 -4.70 -13.43
N PRO A 189 -22.34 -5.08 -12.43
CA PRO A 189 -23.39 -4.24 -11.88
C PRO A 189 -22.96 -2.81 -11.52
N ASP A 190 -21.79 -2.64 -10.90
CA ASP A 190 -21.26 -1.31 -10.56
C ASP A 190 -21.01 -0.41 -11.77
N VAL A 191 -20.51 -0.99 -12.86
CA VAL A 191 -20.24 -0.25 -14.11
C VAL A 191 -21.55 0.09 -14.78
N ALA A 192 -22.50 -0.85 -14.83
CA ALA A 192 -23.84 -0.61 -15.36
C ALA A 192 -24.58 0.49 -14.58
N ASN A 193 -24.48 0.49 -13.25
CA ASN A 193 -25.04 1.54 -12.40
C ASN A 193 -24.43 2.91 -12.71
N GLN A 194 -23.12 3.00 -12.98
CA GLN A 194 -22.49 4.25 -13.40
C GLN A 194 -23.04 4.76 -14.74
N ARG A 195 -23.30 3.86 -15.71
CA ARG A 195 -23.94 4.22 -16.98
C ARG A 195 -25.36 4.71 -16.77
N LEU A 196 -26.11 4.05 -15.89
CA LEU A 196 -27.47 4.45 -15.57
C LEU A 196 -27.53 5.83 -14.92
N ILE A 197 -26.67 6.09 -13.92
CA ILE A 197 -26.56 7.40 -13.27
C ILE A 197 -26.22 8.49 -14.30
N ALA A 198 -25.37 8.19 -15.28
CA ALA A 198 -25.08 9.12 -16.37
C ALA A 198 -26.33 9.44 -17.21
N ILE A 199 -27.10 8.44 -17.61
CA ILE A 199 -28.36 8.63 -18.35
C ILE A 199 -29.36 9.45 -17.53
N LEU A 200 -29.57 9.11 -16.25
CA LEU A 200 -30.50 9.85 -15.39
C LEU A 200 -30.08 11.30 -15.13
N ARG A 201 -28.78 11.59 -15.16
CA ARG A 201 -28.27 12.96 -15.12
C ARG A 201 -28.59 13.72 -16.40
N ILE A 202 -28.39 13.11 -17.56
CA ILE A 202 -28.69 13.75 -18.85
C ILE A 202 -30.20 14.00 -18.97
N LEU A 203 -31.05 13.02 -18.61
CA LEU A 203 -32.51 13.21 -18.58
C LEU A 203 -32.92 14.31 -17.60
N GLY A 204 -32.25 14.40 -16.45
CA GLY A 204 -32.48 15.51 -15.51
C GLY A 204 -32.08 16.87 -16.07
N TRP A 205 -31.03 16.94 -16.90
CA TRP A 205 -30.70 18.17 -17.62
C TRP A 205 -31.79 18.54 -18.63
N PHE A 206 -32.28 17.59 -19.43
CA PHE A 206 -33.42 17.83 -20.33
C PHE A 206 -34.66 18.35 -19.58
N HIS A 207 -34.97 17.76 -18.43
CA HIS A 207 -36.13 18.16 -17.64
C HIS A 207 -35.99 19.55 -17.02
N TYR A 208 -34.91 19.77 -16.25
CA TYR A 208 -34.78 20.97 -15.43
C TYR A 208 -34.22 22.18 -16.19
N TYR A 209 -33.53 21.98 -17.32
CA TYR A 209 -32.82 23.05 -18.04
C TYR A 209 -33.23 23.18 -19.51
N ARG A 210 -33.79 22.13 -20.12
CA ARG A 210 -34.42 22.22 -21.45
C ARG A 210 -35.95 22.18 -21.38
N GLU A 211 -36.50 22.27 -20.18
CA GLU A 211 -37.94 22.36 -19.90
C GLU A 211 -38.77 21.22 -20.50
N VAL A 212 -38.16 20.05 -20.73
CA VAL A 212 -38.90 18.87 -21.22
C VAL A 212 -39.76 18.33 -20.08
N PRO A 213 -41.10 18.21 -20.26
CA PRO A 213 -41.97 17.64 -19.23
C PRO A 213 -41.53 16.23 -18.84
N ILE A 214 -41.65 15.89 -17.55
CA ILE A 214 -41.21 14.58 -17.05
C ILE A 214 -41.94 13.42 -17.74
N SER A 215 -43.19 13.64 -18.17
CA SER A 215 -44.02 12.70 -18.94
C SER A 215 -43.46 12.38 -20.32
N ASP A 216 -42.70 13.32 -20.91
CA ASP A 216 -42.24 13.25 -22.29
C ASP A 216 -40.81 12.68 -22.36
N LEU A 217 -40.13 12.59 -21.21
CA LEU A 217 -38.82 11.97 -21.10
C LEU A 217 -38.89 10.49 -21.47
N ASN A 218 -38.02 10.09 -22.39
CA ASN A 218 -37.82 8.71 -22.78
C ASN A 218 -36.36 8.51 -23.24
N LEU A 219 -35.92 7.26 -23.41
CA LEU A 219 -34.54 7.02 -23.87
C LEU A 219 -34.31 7.38 -25.34
N GLU A 220 -35.36 7.34 -26.16
CA GLU A 220 -35.30 7.70 -27.60
C GLU A 220 -35.12 9.21 -27.79
N LEU A 221 -35.47 10.04 -26.81
CA LEU A 221 -35.12 11.46 -26.77
C LEU A 221 -33.60 11.67 -26.80
N LEU A 222 -32.84 10.79 -26.14
CA LEU A 222 -31.37 10.90 -26.08
C LEU A 222 -30.70 10.30 -27.32
N VAL A 223 -31.20 9.13 -27.75
CA VAL A 223 -30.71 8.41 -28.92
C VAL A 223 -31.92 7.81 -29.64
N PRO A 224 -32.43 8.49 -30.69
CA PRO A 224 -33.58 8.00 -31.43
C PRO A 224 -33.35 6.62 -32.03
N LYS A 225 -34.39 5.78 -32.05
CA LYS A 225 -34.30 4.42 -32.56
C LYS A 225 -34.83 4.34 -33.99
N LEU A 226 -33.98 3.93 -34.93
CA LEU A 226 -34.36 3.72 -36.33
C LEU A 226 -34.24 2.23 -36.70
N LYS A 227 -35.18 1.74 -37.53
CA LYS A 227 -35.13 0.38 -38.09
C LYS A 227 -34.23 0.37 -39.32
N LEU A 228 -33.09 -0.31 -39.25
CA LEU A 228 -32.11 -0.35 -40.35
C LEU A 228 -32.12 -1.72 -41.05
N LYS A 229 -32.23 -2.81 -40.29
CA LYS A 229 -32.06 -4.17 -40.82
C LYS A 229 -33.11 -4.58 -41.84
N TYR A 230 -34.33 -4.06 -41.69
CA TYR A 230 -35.49 -4.38 -42.53
C TYR A 230 -36.06 -3.14 -43.24
N ALA A 231 -35.26 -2.08 -43.40
CA ALA A 231 -35.69 -0.89 -44.13
C ALA A 231 -35.90 -1.23 -45.61
N SER A 232 -37.09 -0.91 -46.14
CA SER A 232 -37.42 -1.07 -47.56
C SER A 232 -36.58 -0.16 -48.45
N GLU A 233 -36.20 1.01 -47.94
CA GLU A 233 -35.39 2.02 -48.63
C GLU A 233 -34.15 2.35 -47.78
N LYS A 234 -33.07 1.58 -47.97
CA LYS A 234 -31.84 1.70 -47.16
C LYS A 234 -31.21 3.09 -47.24
N ASP A 235 -31.21 3.73 -48.41
CA ASP A 235 -30.58 5.04 -48.60
C ASP A 235 -31.31 6.13 -47.80
N LYS A 236 -32.65 6.09 -47.76
CA LYS A 236 -33.42 7.02 -46.91
C LYS A 236 -33.18 6.78 -45.43
N ALA A 237 -33.06 5.52 -45.02
CA ALA A 237 -32.74 5.17 -43.63
C ALA A 237 -31.34 5.66 -43.21
N ILE A 238 -30.36 5.65 -44.12
CA ILE A 238 -29.01 6.19 -43.89
C ILE A 238 -29.05 7.72 -43.76
N ILE A 239 -29.72 8.42 -44.67
CA ILE A 239 -29.87 9.89 -44.62
C ILE A 239 -30.53 10.31 -43.29
N GLU A 240 -31.59 9.60 -42.90
CA GLU A 240 -32.28 9.88 -41.64
C GLU A 240 -31.39 9.60 -40.42
N LEU A 241 -30.55 8.57 -40.49
CA LEU A 241 -29.60 8.25 -39.43
C LEU A 241 -28.50 9.30 -39.28
N GLU A 242 -28.05 9.91 -40.39
CA GLU A 242 -27.14 11.06 -40.38
C GLU A 242 -27.82 12.29 -39.75
N ARG A 243 -29.05 12.61 -40.16
CA ARG A 243 -29.84 13.71 -39.58
C ARG A 243 -30.03 13.56 -38.07
N VAL A 244 -30.35 12.34 -37.62
CA VAL A 244 -30.47 12.03 -36.18
C VAL A 244 -29.12 12.18 -35.48
N ALA A 245 -28.02 11.75 -36.10
CA ALA A 245 -26.69 11.91 -35.51
C ALA A 245 -26.32 13.38 -35.32
N GLU A 246 -26.65 14.26 -36.25
CA GLU A 246 -26.47 15.71 -36.12
C GLU A 246 -27.26 16.27 -34.93
N GLN A 247 -28.52 15.87 -34.76
CA GLN A 247 -29.32 16.29 -33.59
C GLN A 247 -28.71 15.81 -32.27
N VAL A 248 -28.17 14.59 -32.25
CA VAL A 248 -27.46 14.06 -31.08
C VAL A 248 -26.18 14.84 -30.79
N ASP A 249 -25.45 15.25 -31.83
CA ASP A 249 -24.25 16.08 -31.70
C ASP A 249 -24.57 17.42 -31.05
N LEU A 250 -25.62 18.08 -31.52
CA LEU A 250 -26.03 19.40 -31.06
C LEU A 250 -26.32 19.38 -29.56
N TRP A 251 -27.17 18.46 -29.09
CA TRP A 251 -27.46 18.42 -27.65
C TRP A 251 -26.26 17.94 -26.82
N ILE A 252 -25.39 17.08 -27.35
CA ILE A 252 -24.15 16.70 -26.64
C ILE A 252 -23.26 17.93 -26.44
N CYS A 253 -23.10 18.77 -27.47
CA CYS A 253 -22.36 20.02 -27.38
C CYS A 253 -23.00 20.95 -26.33
N ASP A 254 -24.32 21.19 -26.41
CA ASP A 254 -25.06 21.99 -25.43
C ASP A 254 -24.89 21.45 -24.00
N PHE A 255 -24.93 20.12 -23.82
CA PHE A 255 -24.79 19.49 -22.51
C PHE A 255 -23.37 19.64 -21.95
N LEU A 256 -22.34 19.48 -22.79
CA LEU A 256 -20.95 19.67 -22.38
C LEU A 256 -20.68 21.13 -22.04
N GLU A 257 -21.23 22.07 -22.81
CA GLU A 257 -21.17 23.50 -22.51
C GLU A 257 -21.89 23.85 -21.21
N PHE A 258 -23.10 23.33 -20.99
CA PHE A 258 -23.81 23.44 -19.72
C PHE A 258 -22.96 22.98 -18.53
N LEU A 259 -22.30 21.82 -18.68
CA LEU A 259 -21.41 21.32 -17.64
C LEU A 259 -20.23 22.27 -17.41
N GLU A 260 -19.58 22.74 -18.45
CA GLU A 260 -18.38 23.57 -18.33
C GLU A 260 -18.68 24.99 -17.84
N VAL A 261 -19.66 25.65 -18.43
CA VAL A 261 -19.99 27.06 -18.23
C VAL A 261 -20.90 27.25 -17.02
N GLU A 262 -22.11 26.69 -17.07
CA GLU A 262 -23.12 26.92 -16.02
C GLU A 262 -22.79 26.16 -14.73
N ARG A 263 -22.31 24.92 -14.87
CA ARG A 263 -22.00 24.07 -13.71
C ARG A 263 -20.55 24.18 -13.24
N GLN A 264 -19.72 24.94 -13.95
CA GLN A 264 -18.28 25.09 -13.67
C GLN A 264 -17.56 23.74 -13.50
N PHE A 265 -18.02 22.72 -14.24
CA PHE A 265 -17.58 21.34 -14.12
C PHE A 265 -16.45 21.03 -15.10
N GLN A 266 -15.22 21.25 -14.66
CA GLN A 266 -14.06 21.18 -15.56
C GLN A 266 -13.41 19.79 -15.67
N SER A 267 -14.04 18.70 -15.21
CA SER A 267 -13.41 17.36 -15.28
C SER A 267 -13.75 16.65 -16.58
N ALA A 268 -12.84 16.68 -17.55
CA ALA A 268 -13.03 16.03 -18.85
C ALA A 268 -13.27 14.53 -18.69
N GLY A 269 -12.49 13.86 -17.82
CA GLY A 269 -12.68 12.42 -17.56
C GLY A 269 -14.04 12.09 -16.93
N SER A 270 -14.61 13.00 -16.13
CA SER A 270 -15.95 12.78 -15.57
C SER A 270 -17.05 13.09 -16.59
N MET A 271 -16.86 14.06 -17.48
CA MET A 271 -17.73 14.29 -18.65
C MET A 271 -17.72 13.05 -19.57
N ALA A 272 -16.55 12.45 -19.80
CA ALA A 272 -16.42 11.22 -20.58
C ALA A 272 -17.21 10.06 -19.94
N VAL A 273 -17.23 9.95 -18.60
CA VAL A 273 -18.10 8.96 -17.92
C VAL A 273 -19.58 9.19 -18.20
N MET A 274 -20.03 10.44 -18.35
CA MET A 274 -21.41 10.75 -18.73
C MET A 274 -21.71 10.29 -20.17
N LEU A 275 -20.83 10.63 -21.13
CA LEU A 275 -20.99 10.22 -22.53
C LEU A 275 -20.85 8.71 -22.74
N LEU A 276 -20.12 8.00 -21.88
CA LEU A 276 -20.08 6.54 -21.92
C LEU A 276 -21.45 5.91 -21.59
N GLY A 277 -22.33 6.63 -20.88
CA GLY A 277 -23.74 6.26 -20.74
C GLY A 277 -24.46 6.28 -22.08
N VAL A 278 -24.31 7.38 -22.83
CA VAL A 278 -24.86 7.56 -24.20
C VAL A 278 -24.30 6.51 -25.15
N HIS A 279 -22.99 6.27 -25.12
CA HIS A 279 -22.35 5.22 -25.91
C HIS A 279 -22.97 3.83 -25.63
N SER A 280 -23.23 3.50 -24.37
CA SER A 280 -23.95 2.27 -24.01
C SER A 280 -25.41 2.27 -24.49
N LEU A 281 -26.06 3.43 -24.50
CA LEU A 281 -27.43 3.58 -24.97
C LEU A 281 -27.55 3.39 -26.49
N VAL A 282 -26.60 3.89 -27.28
CA VAL A 282 -26.53 3.61 -28.72
C VAL A 282 -26.48 2.10 -28.97
N ARG A 283 -25.63 1.36 -28.24
CA ARG A 283 -25.58 -0.10 -28.36
C ARG A 283 -26.92 -0.76 -27.98
N PHE A 284 -27.58 -0.25 -26.94
CA PHE A 284 -28.89 -0.76 -26.54
C PHE A 284 -30.00 -0.54 -27.59
N HIS A 285 -30.00 0.59 -28.29
CA HIS A 285 -31.02 0.83 -29.32
C HIS A 285 -30.73 0.09 -30.62
N TYR A 286 -29.45 -0.13 -30.96
CA TYR A 286 -29.03 -0.65 -32.26
C TYR A 286 -28.46 -2.09 -32.26
N TYR A 287 -28.39 -2.79 -31.13
CA TYR A 287 -27.77 -4.15 -31.08
C TYR A 287 -28.36 -5.15 -32.07
N GLY A 288 -29.64 -5.01 -32.42
CA GLY A 288 -30.35 -5.88 -33.36
C GLY A 288 -30.40 -5.35 -34.80
N GLU A 289 -29.94 -4.11 -35.02
CA GLU A 289 -30.07 -3.39 -36.28
C GLU A 289 -28.81 -3.45 -37.15
N THR A 290 -27.65 -3.69 -36.53
CA THR A 290 -26.35 -3.86 -37.22
C THR A 290 -25.75 -5.24 -36.96
N ARG A 291 -24.84 -5.69 -37.83
CA ARG A 291 -23.95 -6.85 -37.59
C ARG A 291 -22.51 -6.45 -37.31
N ASP A 292 -22.18 -5.16 -37.40
CA ASP A 292 -20.86 -4.65 -37.05
C ASP A 292 -20.70 -4.64 -35.52
N LEU A 293 -19.80 -5.49 -35.02
CA LEU A 293 -19.47 -5.59 -33.59
C LEU A 293 -18.98 -4.27 -32.99
N THR A 294 -18.48 -3.36 -33.83
CA THR A 294 -18.04 -2.04 -33.42
C THR A 294 -19.14 -0.99 -33.53
N TYR A 295 -20.27 -1.29 -34.15
CA TYR A 295 -21.32 -0.31 -34.49
C TYR A 295 -20.77 0.88 -35.28
N GLY A 296 -19.71 0.69 -36.06
CA GLY A 296 -19.05 1.73 -36.85
C GLY A 296 -19.91 2.21 -38.01
N ASP A 297 -20.84 1.38 -38.47
CA ASP A 297 -21.89 1.70 -39.43
C ASP A 297 -23.06 2.52 -38.85
N ILE A 298 -23.06 2.80 -37.54
CA ILE A 298 -24.01 3.70 -36.89
C ILE A 298 -23.34 5.07 -36.69
N PRO A 299 -23.66 6.12 -37.48
CA PRO A 299 -23.07 7.46 -37.39
C PRO A 299 -23.04 8.05 -35.97
N ILE A 300 -24.11 7.83 -35.18
CA ILE A 300 -24.20 8.27 -33.78
C ILE A 300 -23.06 7.67 -32.94
N MET A 301 -22.68 6.41 -33.17
CA MET A 301 -21.57 5.76 -32.46
C MET A 301 -20.23 6.43 -32.81
N GLY A 302 -20.00 6.71 -34.10
CA GLY A 302 -18.81 7.42 -34.57
C GLY A 302 -18.70 8.79 -33.91
N LEU A 303 -19.82 9.51 -33.81
CA LEU A 303 -19.93 10.81 -33.18
C LEU A 303 -19.57 10.80 -31.70
N VAL A 304 -20.23 9.92 -30.93
CA VAL A 304 -19.97 9.80 -29.48
C VAL A 304 -18.51 9.42 -29.22
N ARG A 305 -17.91 8.55 -30.06
CA ARG A 305 -16.49 8.19 -29.97
C ARG A 305 -15.56 9.38 -30.23
N ARG A 306 -15.89 10.27 -31.17
CA ARG A 306 -15.11 11.51 -31.41
C ARG A 306 -15.05 12.38 -30.16
N HIS A 307 -16.20 12.62 -29.52
CA HIS A 307 -16.29 13.38 -28.26
C HIS A 307 -15.53 12.71 -27.11
N LEU A 308 -15.69 11.39 -26.93
CA LEU A 308 -14.94 10.63 -25.94
C LEU A 308 -13.43 10.75 -26.15
N ASN A 309 -12.96 10.62 -27.40
CA ASN A 309 -11.54 10.75 -27.74
C ASN A 309 -11.01 12.17 -27.48
N ALA A 310 -11.81 13.21 -27.74
CA ALA A 310 -11.45 14.59 -27.44
C ALA A 310 -11.30 14.82 -25.92
N LEU A 311 -12.27 14.34 -25.13
CA LEU A 311 -12.24 14.40 -23.67
C LEU A 311 -11.08 13.59 -23.07
N ASP A 312 -10.74 12.44 -23.63
CA ASP A 312 -9.58 11.64 -23.21
C ASP A 312 -8.26 12.39 -23.44
N LYS A 313 -8.10 13.03 -24.61
CA LYS A 313 -6.95 13.89 -24.91
C LYS A 313 -6.85 15.08 -23.94
N GLN A 314 -7.97 15.70 -23.59
CA GLN A 314 -8.02 16.78 -22.61
C GLN A 314 -7.66 16.27 -21.20
N THR A 315 -8.21 15.13 -20.79
CA THR A 315 -7.94 14.50 -19.50
C THR A 315 -6.45 14.23 -19.29
N ALA A 316 -5.74 13.79 -20.34
CA ALA A 316 -4.30 13.56 -20.29
C ALA A 316 -3.49 14.85 -20.00
N LYS A 317 -4.03 16.02 -20.33
CA LYS A 317 -3.42 17.34 -20.09
C LYS A 317 -3.90 18.00 -18.78
N GLN A 318 -5.01 17.54 -18.20
CA GLN A 318 -5.58 18.16 -17.01
C GLN A 318 -4.73 17.91 -15.76
N ARG A 319 -4.53 18.96 -14.96
CA ARG A 319 -3.90 18.84 -13.63
C ARG A 319 -4.80 18.02 -12.71
N LEU A 320 -4.17 17.26 -11.82
CA LEU A 320 -4.89 16.49 -10.81
C LEU A 320 -5.69 17.43 -9.90
N VAL A 321 -7.00 17.17 -9.80
CA VAL A 321 -7.94 18.01 -9.03
C VAL A 321 -7.65 17.97 -7.53
N ALA A 322 -7.12 16.85 -7.05
CA ALA A 322 -6.78 16.68 -5.65
C ALA A 322 -5.29 16.93 -5.42
N SER A 323 -4.95 17.79 -4.45
CA SER A 323 -3.57 18.11 -4.14
C SER A 323 -2.78 16.85 -3.77
N GLN A 324 -1.70 16.59 -4.51
CA GLN A 324 -0.80 15.48 -4.23
C GLN A 324 0.04 15.75 -2.98
N GLU A 325 0.48 16.99 -2.77
CA GLU A 325 1.28 17.38 -1.59
C GLU A 325 0.55 17.13 -0.26
N VAL A 326 -0.78 17.24 -0.26
CA VAL A 326 -1.63 16.98 0.90
C VAL A 326 -1.82 15.47 1.16
N LYS A 327 -1.56 14.62 0.16
CA LYS A 327 -1.75 13.17 0.27
C LYS A 327 -0.44 12.39 0.34
N TRP A 328 0.62 12.93 -0.26
CA TRP A 328 1.86 12.21 -0.51
C TRP A 328 2.73 12.13 0.74
N LEU A 329 3.41 11.00 0.88
CA LEU A 329 4.43 10.78 1.89
C LEU A 329 5.47 9.84 1.28
N GLU A 330 6.75 10.11 1.53
CA GLU A 330 7.82 9.25 1.06
C GLU A 330 7.76 7.87 1.73
N LEU A 331 8.18 6.83 1.01
CA LEU A 331 8.03 5.46 1.49
C LEU A 331 8.70 5.20 2.86
N PRO A 332 9.95 5.65 3.12
CA PRO A 332 10.56 5.52 4.44
C PRO A 332 9.79 6.23 5.55
N ASP A 333 9.16 7.37 5.22
CA ASP A 333 8.35 8.12 6.15
C ASP A 333 7.03 7.41 6.49
N ILE A 334 6.47 6.61 5.59
CA ILE A 334 5.33 5.74 5.92
C ILE A 334 5.73 4.77 7.03
N TRP A 335 6.87 4.08 6.89
CA TRP A 335 7.30 3.12 7.90
C TRP A 335 7.63 3.82 9.23
N ARG A 336 8.40 4.91 9.17
CA ARG A 336 8.88 5.64 10.37
C ARG A 336 7.77 6.42 11.08
N LYS A 337 6.92 7.13 10.35
CA LYS A 337 5.96 8.09 10.92
C LYS A 337 4.54 7.52 11.03
N ILE A 338 4.24 6.38 10.39
CA ILE A 338 2.92 5.74 10.46
C ILE A 338 3.02 4.34 11.06
N VAL A 339 3.75 3.44 10.43
CA VAL A 339 3.72 2.02 10.81
C VAL A 339 4.34 1.77 12.17
N ALA A 340 5.52 2.34 12.44
CA ALA A 340 6.20 2.19 13.72
C ALA A 340 5.38 2.77 14.90
N PRO A 341 4.83 4.00 14.82
CA PRO A 341 3.93 4.51 15.86
C PRO A 341 2.67 3.67 16.07
N LEU A 342 2.05 3.17 15.00
CA LEU A 342 0.88 2.29 15.11
C LEU A 342 1.19 0.97 15.82
N ARG A 343 2.40 0.43 15.63
CA ARG A 343 2.88 -0.74 16.37
C ARG A 343 3.02 -0.42 17.85
N GLU A 344 3.63 0.71 18.20
CA GLU A 344 3.79 1.13 19.60
C GLU A 344 2.43 1.35 20.29
N GLU A 345 1.42 1.79 19.54
CA GLU A 345 0.04 1.89 20.02
C GLU A 345 -0.61 0.54 20.36
N CYS A 346 0.00 -0.60 20.04
CA CYS A 346 -0.46 -1.92 20.46
C CYS A 346 -0.20 -2.20 21.95
N ALA A 347 0.62 -1.38 22.62
CA ALA A 347 0.93 -1.56 24.04
C ALA A 347 -0.33 -1.47 24.93
N TYR A 348 -0.39 -2.30 25.97
CA TYR A 348 -1.60 -2.48 26.78
C TYR A 348 -1.79 -1.42 27.87
N LYS A 349 -0.72 -0.80 28.42
CA LYS A 349 -0.91 0.26 29.42
C LYS A 349 -1.25 1.57 28.72
N ALA A 350 -2.05 2.39 29.38
CA ALA A 350 -2.30 3.75 28.93
C ALA A 350 -1.02 4.61 29.02
N TYR A 351 -1.02 5.74 28.31
CA TYR A 351 0.07 6.71 28.35
C TYR A 351 0.21 7.30 29.75
N LYS A 352 1.43 7.27 30.33
CA LYS A 352 1.78 7.77 31.69
C LYS A 352 1.02 7.14 32.87
N GLN A 353 -0.03 6.37 32.62
CA GLN A 353 -0.86 5.72 33.62
C GLN A 353 -0.48 4.23 33.66
N CYS A 354 -0.34 3.66 34.85
CA CYS A 354 -0.10 2.22 35.01
C CYS A 354 -1.37 1.37 34.77
N ASN A 355 -2.49 1.99 34.37
CA ASN A 355 -3.76 1.32 34.16
C ASN A 355 -3.79 0.59 32.81
N PRO A 356 -4.33 -0.64 32.77
CA PRO A 356 -4.60 -1.36 31.52
C PRO A 356 -5.62 -0.60 30.65
N ARG A 357 -5.40 -0.63 29.33
CA ARG A 357 -6.37 -0.19 28.33
C ARG A 357 -7.46 -1.27 28.16
N PRO A 358 -8.68 -0.89 27.80
CA PRO A 358 -9.73 -1.85 27.49
C PRO A 358 -9.36 -2.64 26.22
N ASP A 359 -9.73 -3.92 26.18
CA ASP A 359 -9.35 -4.83 25.09
C ASP A 359 -9.80 -4.34 23.71
N ILE A 360 -10.97 -3.71 23.61
CA ILE A 360 -11.46 -3.09 22.37
C ILE A 360 -10.49 -2.03 21.83
N ALA A 361 -9.84 -1.24 22.69
CA ALA A 361 -8.90 -0.22 22.26
C ALA A 361 -7.57 -0.84 21.81
N ILE A 362 -7.13 -1.90 22.48
CA ILE A 362 -5.95 -2.69 22.07
C ILE A 362 -6.22 -3.36 20.72
N ALA A 363 -7.39 -4.00 20.56
CA ALA A 363 -7.80 -4.65 19.32
C ALA A 363 -7.82 -3.66 18.14
N GLN A 364 -8.31 -2.42 18.36
CA GLN A 364 -8.27 -1.38 17.34
C GLN A 364 -6.84 -0.97 16.96
N SER A 365 -5.92 -0.88 17.93
CA SER A 365 -4.51 -0.59 17.65
C SER A 365 -3.86 -1.71 16.83
N PHE A 366 -4.04 -2.96 17.25
CA PHE A 366 -3.57 -4.14 16.51
C PHE A 366 -4.12 -4.15 15.09
N GLN A 367 -5.43 -3.95 14.91
CA GLN A 367 -6.04 -3.91 13.58
C GLN A 367 -5.46 -2.79 12.70
N ARG A 368 -5.26 -1.57 13.22
CA ARG A 368 -4.64 -0.48 12.44
C ARG A 368 -3.22 -0.84 12.04
N PHE A 369 -2.41 -1.33 12.97
CA PHE A 369 -1.04 -1.76 12.70
C PHE A 369 -1.00 -2.87 11.64
N LEU A 370 -1.83 -3.90 11.78
CA LEU A 370 -1.89 -5.02 10.84
C LEU A 370 -2.36 -4.60 9.45
N VAL A 371 -3.39 -3.75 9.34
CA VAL A 371 -3.83 -3.21 8.05
C VAL A 371 -2.69 -2.46 7.36
N TRP A 372 -1.98 -1.58 8.08
CA TRP A 372 -0.83 -0.87 7.52
C TRP A 372 0.32 -1.82 7.17
N GLY A 373 0.64 -2.78 8.04
CA GLY A 373 1.66 -3.80 7.80
C GLY A 373 1.37 -4.60 6.53
N CYS A 374 0.14 -5.07 6.33
CA CYS A 374 -0.29 -5.77 5.12
C CYS A 374 -0.16 -4.89 3.85
N LEU A 375 -0.43 -3.58 3.98
CA LEU A 375 -0.34 -2.63 2.87
C LEU A 375 1.10 -2.15 2.58
N THR A 376 2.06 -2.32 3.50
CA THR A 376 3.40 -1.70 3.39
C THR A 376 4.60 -2.62 3.59
N PHE A 377 4.45 -3.82 4.13
CA PHE A 377 5.56 -4.77 4.28
C PHE A 377 5.80 -5.62 3.03
N ARG A 378 5.01 -5.33 1.99
CA ARG A 378 5.07 -5.89 0.65
C ARG A 378 4.58 -4.82 -0.32
N PRO A 379 4.95 -4.91 -1.60
CA PRO A 379 4.36 -4.05 -2.61
C PRO A 379 2.82 -4.09 -2.55
N PRO A 380 2.15 -2.92 -2.50
CA PRO A 380 0.73 -2.83 -2.27
C PRO A 380 -0.06 -3.34 -3.48
N ARG A 381 -1.02 -4.23 -3.22
CA ARG A 381 -2.06 -4.60 -4.19
C ARG A 381 -3.29 -3.70 -4.00
N ARG A 382 -4.41 -3.98 -4.68
CA ARG A 382 -5.61 -3.12 -4.53
C ARG A 382 -6.19 -3.32 -3.12
N GLN A 383 -6.70 -2.26 -2.52
CA GLN A 383 -7.24 -2.30 -1.14
C GLN A 383 -8.27 -3.40 -0.92
N GLN A 384 -9.05 -3.73 -1.96
CA GLN A 384 -10.09 -4.74 -1.91
C GLN A 384 -9.54 -6.12 -1.52
N GLU A 385 -8.35 -6.47 -2.00
CA GLU A 385 -7.72 -7.76 -1.71
C GLU A 385 -7.37 -7.92 -0.23
N PHE A 386 -7.14 -6.82 0.48
CA PHE A 386 -6.87 -6.82 1.92
C PHE A 386 -8.13 -6.61 2.75
N ARG A 387 -9.03 -5.75 2.27
CA ARG A 387 -10.31 -5.45 2.92
C ARG A 387 -11.21 -6.69 2.96
N ASP A 388 -11.28 -7.41 1.86
CA ASP A 388 -12.15 -8.59 1.71
C ASP A 388 -11.39 -9.90 1.97
N LEU A 389 -10.19 -9.83 2.57
CA LEU A 389 -9.37 -11.00 2.88
C LEU A 389 -10.06 -11.85 3.94
N LYS A 390 -10.18 -13.16 3.70
CA LYS A 390 -10.85 -14.11 4.60
C LYS A 390 -9.88 -15.07 5.28
N ILE A 391 -10.34 -15.71 6.33
CA ILE A 391 -9.68 -16.83 7.03
C ILE A 391 -10.60 -18.04 7.03
N SER A 392 -10.03 -19.24 7.13
CA SER A 392 -10.84 -20.41 7.52
C SER A 392 -11.37 -20.23 8.94
N MET A 393 -12.64 -20.56 9.18
CA MET A 393 -13.26 -20.58 10.51
C MET A 393 -13.26 -21.97 11.14
N SER A 394 -12.83 -22.98 10.39
CA SER A 394 -12.76 -24.38 10.82
C SER A 394 -11.44 -25.01 10.42
N CYS A 395 -10.97 -25.95 11.23
CA CYS A 395 -9.87 -26.85 10.89
C CYS A 395 -10.44 -28.05 10.10
N PRO A 396 -9.76 -28.61 9.09
CA PRO A 396 -10.16 -29.85 8.46
C PRO A 396 -10.17 -30.98 9.50
N VAL A 397 -11.09 -31.92 9.32
CA VAL A 397 -11.30 -33.05 10.23
C VAL A 397 -10.04 -33.94 10.30
N GLN A 398 -9.33 -34.09 9.18
CA GLN A 398 -8.05 -34.78 9.12
C GLN A 398 -6.91 -33.78 9.13
N ARG A 399 -6.03 -33.89 10.14
CA ARG A 399 -4.77 -33.15 10.19
C ARG A 399 -3.91 -33.58 8.98
N PRO A 400 -3.38 -32.64 8.16
CA PRO A 400 -2.53 -33.00 7.04
C PRO A 400 -1.29 -33.82 7.48
N MET A 401 -0.85 -34.76 6.64
CA MET A 401 0.29 -35.63 6.96
C MET A 401 1.58 -34.84 7.25
N GLY A 402 2.30 -35.27 8.29
CA GLY A 402 3.59 -34.75 8.74
C GLY A 402 3.55 -33.43 9.54
N ILE A 403 2.36 -32.96 9.94
CA ILE A 403 2.24 -31.90 10.95
C ILE A 403 2.34 -32.50 12.36
N LEU A 404 3.24 -31.96 13.18
CA LEU A 404 3.43 -32.43 14.56
C LEU A 404 2.18 -32.15 15.43
N PRO A 405 1.91 -32.97 16.47
CA PRO A 405 0.73 -32.82 17.33
C PRO A 405 0.49 -31.42 17.92
N ASN A 406 1.56 -30.67 18.18
CA ASN A 406 1.52 -29.33 18.80
C ASN A 406 1.84 -28.18 17.84
N GLN A 407 2.01 -28.46 16.54
CA GLN A 407 2.20 -27.39 15.56
C GLN A 407 0.87 -26.74 15.20
N LEU A 408 0.82 -25.42 15.32
CA LEU A 408 -0.32 -24.65 14.84
C LEU A 408 -0.46 -24.77 13.32
N ILE A 409 -1.68 -24.83 12.80
CA ILE A 409 -1.99 -24.65 11.39
C ILE A 409 -3.20 -23.74 11.23
N HIS A 410 -3.20 -22.93 10.16
CA HIS A 410 -4.38 -22.20 9.71
C HIS A 410 -4.65 -22.57 8.25
N PRO A 411 -5.41 -23.63 8.00
CA PRO A 411 -5.57 -24.17 6.66
C PRO A 411 -6.49 -23.28 5.80
N LEU A 412 -6.48 -23.55 4.51
CA LEU A 412 -7.49 -23.03 3.60
C LEU A 412 -8.83 -23.72 3.86
N PRO A 413 -9.97 -23.02 3.73
CA PRO A 413 -11.27 -23.63 3.94
C PRO A 413 -11.55 -24.72 2.88
N PRO A 414 -12.13 -25.86 3.27
CA PRO A 414 -12.36 -26.99 2.37
C PRO A 414 -13.32 -26.65 1.22
N ASP A 415 -14.22 -25.70 1.45
CA ASP A 415 -15.24 -25.23 0.51
C ASP A 415 -14.84 -23.95 -0.24
N ARG A 416 -13.54 -23.55 -0.22
CA ARG A 416 -13.06 -22.35 -0.93
C ARG A 416 -13.44 -22.30 -2.42
N SER A 417 -13.66 -23.46 -3.05
CA SER A 417 -14.10 -23.56 -4.44
C SER A 417 -15.48 -22.94 -4.68
N ARG A 418 -16.31 -22.81 -3.64
CA ARG A 418 -17.61 -22.14 -3.66
C ARG A 418 -17.46 -20.61 -3.54
N ASP A 419 -16.41 -20.14 -2.90
CA ASP A 419 -16.13 -18.71 -2.72
C ASP A 419 -14.90 -18.27 -3.54
N LYS A 420 -15.11 -18.18 -4.85
CA LYS A 420 -14.07 -17.79 -5.81
C LYS A 420 -13.78 -16.28 -5.82
N TYR A 421 -14.57 -15.47 -5.11
CA TYR A 421 -14.51 -14.01 -5.18
C TYR A 421 -13.62 -13.36 -4.12
N HIS A 422 -13.05 -14.16 -3.21
CA HIS A 422 -12.26 -13.67 -2.10
C HIS A 422 -10.88 -14.30 -2.06
N GLY A 423 -9.92 -13.58 -1.48
CA GLY A 423 -8.64 -14.13 -1.10
C GLY A 423 -8.69 -14.74 0.30
N TYR A 424 -7.74 -15.63 0.60
CA TYR A 424 -7.64 -16.31 1.89
C TYR A 424 -6.27 -16.13 2.53
N LEU A 425 -6.27 -15.78 3.81
CA LEU A 425 -5.11 -15.83 4.68
C LEU A 425 -4.99 -17.23 5.27
N TYR A 426 -3.81 -17.84 5.15
CA TYR A 426 -3.56 -19.19 5.64
C TYR A 426 -2.11 -19.36 6.14
N ARG A 427 -1.91 -20.33 7.02
CA ARG A 427 -0.63 -20.75 7.60
C ARG A 427 -0.51 -22.26 7.38
N LEU A 428 0.31 -22.65 6.41
CA LEU A 428 0.64 -24.06 6.17
C LEU A 428 2.07 -24.36 6.61
N VAL A 429 2.29 -25.63 6.90
CA VAL A 429 3.60 -26.24 7.11
C VAL A 429 3.90 -26.89 5.76
N LYS A 430 4.75 -26.28 4.91
CA LYS A 430 5.08 -26.82 3.56
C LYS A 430 6.14 -27.91 3.68
N PRO A 431 5.97 -29.10 3.06
CA PRO A 431 7.06 -30.07 2.97
C PRO A 431 8.24 -29.40 2.26
N LEU A 432 9.47 -29.58 2.76
CA LEU A 432 10.65 -29.14 2.03
C LEU A 432 10.79 -29.97 0.74
N PRO A 433 11.34 -29.38 -0.34
CA PRO A 433 11.70 -30.10 -1.55
C PRO A 433 12.55 -31.34 -1.23
N GLU A 434 12.33 -32.45 -1.93
CA GLU A 434 13.01 -33.74 -1.67
C GLU A 434 14.54 -33.65 -1.73
N ASP A 435 15.07 -32.73 -2.53
CA ASP A 435 16.49 -32.44 -2.70
C ASP A 435 17.14 -31.73 -1.51
N GLN A 436 16.35 -31.27 -0.54
CA GLN A 436 16.85 -30.63 0.70
C GLN A 436 16.73 -31.54 1.94
N ILE A 437 16.37 -32.81 1.76
CA ILE A 437 16.21 -33.79 2.84
C ILE A 437 17.52 -34.58 3.02
N GLU A 438 18.42 -34.10 3.87
CA GLU A 438 19.68 -34.81 4.21
C GLU A 438 19.46 -36.01 5.15
N ASP A 439 18.28 -36.14 5.77
CA ASP A 439 17.97 -37.14 6.79
C ASP A 439 16.53 -37.63 6.60
N LYS A 440 16.34 -38.86 6.10
CA LYS A 440 15.02 -39.42 5.75
C LYS A 440 14.06 -39.54 6.95
N ASP A 441 14.59 -39.50 8.18
CA ASP A 441 13.81 -39.57 9.42
C ASP A 441 13.51 -38.19 10.04
N LYS A 442 13.96 -37.09 9.43
CA LYS A 442 13.59 -35.72 9.83
C LYS A 442 12.76 -35.05 8.76
N HIS A 443 11.44 -35.09 8.93
CA HIS A 443 10.54 -34.30 8.11
C HIS A 443 10.83 -32.79 8.27
N LEU A 444 11.35 -32.25 7.19
CA LEU A 444 11.89 -30.91 7.06
C LEU A 444 10.75 -30.05 6.47
N TYR A 445 10.18 -29.15 7.27
CA TYR A 445 9.15 -28.20 6.84
C TYR A 445 9.61 -26.76 7.13
N GLU A 446 9.40 -25.81 6.22
CA GLU A 446 9.37 -24.38 6.59
C GLU A 446 8.09 -24.13 7.40
N SER A 447 8.14 -24.44 8.70
CA SER A 447 7.00 -24.29 9.59
C SER A 447 6.71 -22.82 9.91
N GLY A 448 5.43 -22.46 10.03
CA GLY A 448 5.01 -21.18 10.58
C GLY A 448 4.97 -19.97 9.64
N ILE A 449 4.92 -20.18 8.32
CA ILE A 449 4.83 -19.10 7.34
C ILE A 449 3.37 -18.79 6.99
N TRP A 450 3.03 -17.50 7.02
CA TRP A 450 1.72 -16.99 6.58
C TRP A 450 1.73 -16.61 5.10
N TYR A 451 0.66 -16.98 4.40
CA TYR A 451 0.44 -16.73 2.98
C TYR A 451 -0.93 -16.11 2.74
N MET A 452 -1.00 -15.35 1.65
CA MET A 452 -2.23 -14.81 1.09
C MET A 452 -2.54 -15.50 -0.24
N ASP A 453 -3.56 -16.35 -0.24
CA ASP A 453 -4.08 -17.08 -1.39
C ASP A 453 -5.03 -16.19 -2.20
N MET A 454 -4.70 -15.96 -3.47
CA MET A 454 -5.46 -15.06 -4.35
C MET A 454 -5.88 -15.82 -5.60
N LEU A 455 -7.13 -16.28 -5.62
CA LEU A 455 -7.69 -17.01 -6.75
C LEU A 455 -7.83 -16.11 -7.99
N PRO A 456 -7.77 -16.65 -9.22
CA PRO A 456 -7.94 -15.87 -10.46
C PRO A 456 -9.23 -15.03 -10.49
N GLU A 457 -10.31 -15.55 -9.92
CA GLU A 457 -11.63 -14.92 -9.88
C GLU A 457 -11.79 -13.95 -8.72
N SER A 458 -10.91 -14.02 -7.71
CA SER A 458 -11.01 -13.19 -6.50
C SER A 458 -10.92 -11.71 -6.83
N TYR A 459 -10.26 -11.37 -7.95
CA TYR A 459 -10.24 -10.01 -8.42
C TYR A 459 -9.94 -9.85 -9.91
N LYS A 460 -10.23 -8.67 -10.47
CA LYS A 460 -10.09 -8.40 -11.92
C LYS A 460 -8.66 -8.57 -12.45
N THR A 461 -7.65 -8.51 -11.58
CA THR A 461 -6.25 -8.78 -11.94
C THR A 461 -5.92 -10.27 -11.93
N GLY A 462 -6.63 -11.11 -11.17
CA GLY A 462 -6.41 -12.56 -11.17
C GLY A 462 -6.71 -13.20 -12.54
N LYS A 463 -7.65 -12.65 -13.33
CA LYS A 463 -7.85 -13.05 -14.73
C LYS A 463 -6.60 -12.90 -15.61
N THR A 464 -5.74 -11.93 -15.31
CA THR A 464 -4.53 -11.63 -16.09
C THR A 464 -3.31 -12.34 -15.53
N TYR A 465 -3.19 -12.43 -14.21
CA TYR A 465 -1.98 -12.94 -13.54
C TYR A 465 -2.15 -14.32 -12.91
N GLY A 466 -3.30 -14.96 -13.12
CA GLY A 466 -3.62 -16.27 -12.59
C GLY A 466 -3.74 -16.30 -11.06
N HIS A 467 -3.63 -17.51 -10.53
CA HIS A 467 -3.59 -17.80 -9.10
C HIS A 467 -2.25 -17.37 -8.54
N GLN A 468 -2.26 -16.59 -7.46
CA GLN A 468 -1.05 -16.22 -6.73
C GLN A 468 -1.16 -16.57 -5.26
N SER A 469 -0.14 -17.24 -4.71
CA SER A 469 0.07 -17.38 -3.27
C SER A 469 1.26 -16.53 -2.85
N LEU A 470 1.00 -15.55 -1.99
CA LEU A 470 1.98 -14.53 -1.63
C LEU A 470 2.34 -14.64 -0.16
N ARG A 471 3.63 -14.86 0.12
CA ARG A 471 4.17 -14.88 1.49
C ARG A 471 3.99 -13.52 2.16
N ILE A 472 3.62 -13.54 3.45
CA ILE A 472 3.62 -12.36 4.31
C ILE A 472 4.98 -12.23 4.98
N SER A 473 5.59 -11.05 4.90
CA SER A 473 6.89 -10.77 5.53
C SER A 473 6.80 -10.84 7.06
N ASN A 474 7.61 -11.70 7.69
CA ASN A 474 7.69 -11.80 9.16
C ASN A 474 8.79 -10.89 9.72
N LEU A 475 8.58 -9.58 9.63
CA LEU A 475 9.58 -8.59 10.05
C LEU A 475 9.78 -8.61 11.56
N ALA A 476 11.05 -8.54 12.00
CA ALA A 476 11.42 -8.35 13.40
C ALA A 476 11.43 -6.86 13.77
N PHE A 477 10.98 -6.54 14.98
CA PHE A 477 10.91 -5.17 15.49
C PHE A 477 11.80 -4.97 16.72
N SER A 478 11.97 -3.71 17.11
CA SER A 478 12.84 -3.30 18.23
C SER A 478 12.37 -3.77 19.61
N ASP A 479 11.12 -4.21 19.73
CA ASP A 479 10.53 -4.79 20.95
C ASP A 479 10.82 -6.30 21.10
N GLY A 480 11.59 -6.88 20.18
CA GLY A 480 11.87 -8.32 20.12
C GLY A 480 10.72 -9.15 19.54
N LYS A 481 9.61 -8.52 19.15
CA LYS A 481 8.47 -9.17 18.52
C LYS A 481 8.59 -9.16 17.00
N ARG A 482 7.85 -10.06 16.35
CA ARG A 482 7.74 -10.16 14.90
C ARG A 482 6.32 -9.91 14.43
N PHE A 483 6.16 -9.58 13.14
CA PHE A 483 4.85 -9.29 12.55
C PHE A 483 3.83 -10.42 12.73
N TYR A 484 4.28 -11.68 12.64
CA TYR A 484 3.38 -12.82 12.85
C TYR A 484 2.82 -12.88 14.26
N GLU A 485 3.59 -12.52 15.28
CA GLU A 485 3.09 -12.54 16.66
C GLU A 485 1.93 -11.55 16.83
N TYR A 486 1.99 -10.38 16.19
CA TYR A 486 0.89 -9.42 16.17
C TYR A 486 -0.33 -9.95 15.42
N LEU A 487 -0.11 -10.59 14.26
CA LEU A 487 -1.18 -11.17 13.45
C LEU A 487 -1.89 -12.29 14.21
N GLU A 488 -1.13 -13.19 14.81
CA GLU A 488 -1.61 -14.34 15.56
C GLU A 488 -2.29 -13.90 16.87
N ALA A 489 -1.75 -12.90 17.57
CA ALA A 489 -2.40 -12.31 18.73
C ALA A 489 -3.75 -11.66 18.38
N PHE A 490 -3.86 -11.06 17.19
CA PHE A 490 -5.12 -10.51 16.73
C PHE A 490 -6.14 -11.61 16.39
N LEU A 491 -5.71 -12.63 15.65
CA LEU A 491 -6.58 -13.71 15.17
C LEU A 491 -7.02 -14.66 16.29
N TYR A 492 -6.09 -15.12 17.11
CA TYR A 492 -6.34 -16.14 18.12
C TYR A 492 -6.51 -15.57 19.51
N GLY A 493 -6.11 -14.32 19.74
CA GLY A 493 -5.93 -13.79 21.08
C GLY A 493 -4.50 -14.01 21.58
N TYR A 494 -4.22 -13.50 22.76
CA TYR A 494 -2.89 -13.56 23.37
C TYR A 494 -2.98 -13.70 24.87
N TYR A 495 -1.92 -14.25 25.45
CA TYR A 495 -1.75 -14.33 26.89
C TYR A 495 -0.87 -13.19 27.37
N ARG A 496 -1.26 -12.51 28.45
CA ARG A 496 -0.56 -11.35 29.00
C ARG A 496 -0.29 -11.51 30.48
N ASP A 497 0.95 -11.30 30.90
CA ASP A 497 1.30 -11.30 32.33
C ASP A 497 1.04 -9.95 33.02
N LYS A 498 1.33 -9.87 34.32
CA LYS A 498 1.17 -8.63 35.12
C LYS A 498 2.15 -7.51 34.72
N ALA A 499 3.33 -7.86 34.22
CA ALA A 499 4.31 -6.88 33.75
C ALA A 499 3.85 -6.24 32.44
N GLY A 500 3.08 -6.98 31.64
CA GLY A 500 2.63 -6.58 30.32
C GLY A 500 3.19 -7.37 29.17
N ASP A 501 4.07 -8.30 29.47
CA ASP A 501 4.64 -9.15 28.45
C ASP A 501 3.55 -10.08 27.94
N TRP A 502 3.52 -10.23 26.63
CA TRP A 502 2.54 -11.05 25.98
C TRP A 502 3.17 -12.02 25.00
N ILE A 503 2.49 -13.13 24.82
CA ILE A 503 2.77 -14.15 23.80
C ILE A 503 1.50 -14.40 23.01
N SER A 504 1.62 -14.58 21.70
CA SER A 504 0.44 -14.83 20.86
C SER A 504 -0.20 -16.17 21.25
N GLY A 505 -1.49 -16.34 20.95
CA GLY A 505 -2.17 -17.62 21.17
C GLY A 505 -1.53 -18.77 20.39
N ALA A 506 -0.87 -18.47 19.27
CA ALA A 506 -0.07 -19.41 18.51
C ALA A 506 1.17 -19.89 19.27
N GLU A 507 1.95 -18.95 19.82
CA GLU A 507 3.15 -19.25 20.61
C GLU A 507 2.81 -19.99 21.91
N LEU A 508 1.67 -19.65 22.54
CA LEU A 508 1.18 -20.34 23.74
C LEU A 508 0.84 -21.81 23.46
N ALA A 509 0.26 -22.12 22.30
CA ALA A 509 -0.03 -23.50 21.90
C ALA A 509 1.26 -24.35 21.83
N GLU A 510 2.39 -23.71 21.54
CA GLU A 510 3.71 -24.33 21.48
C GLU A 510 4.44 -24.33 22.84
N THR A 511 4.11 -23.41 23.76
CA THR A 511 4.76 -23.25 25.09
C THR A 511 3.76 -22.98 26.25
N PRO A 512 3.10 -24.01 26.79
CA PRO A 512 1.84 -23.86 27.56
C PRO A 512 1.96 -23.39 29.03
N LYS A 513 3.09 -22.86 29.51
CA LYS A 513 3.26 -22.50 30.94
C LYS A 513 3.62 -21.02 31.16
N ARG A 514 2.62 -20.16 31.44
CA ARG A 514 2.81 -18.80 32.00
C ARG A 514 1.65 -18.40 32.92
N GLN A 515 1.87 -17.43 33.80
CA GLN A 515 0.87 -16.79 34.66
C GLN A 515 0.44 -15.42 34.09
N GLY A 516 -0.84 -15.05 34.18
CA GLY A 516 -1.43 -13.97 33.37
C GLY A 516 -2.89 -14.21 32.97
N SER A 517 -3.39 -13.39 32.03
CA SER A 517 -4.78 -13.39 31.55
C SER A 517 -4.85 -13.52 30.03
N TRP A 518 -5.89 -14.22 29.55
CA TRP A 518 -6.17 -14.39 28.12
C TRP A 518 -7.02 -13.24 27.58
N HIS A 519 -6.70 -12.78 26.37
CA HIS A 519 -7.39 -11.67 25.70
C HIS A 519 -7.69 -12.00 24.24
N SER A 520 -8.97 -11.95 23.84
CA SER A 520 -9.41 -12.29 22.47
C SER A 520 -9.66 -11.03 21.63
N LEU A 521 -8.63 -10.54 20.95
CA LEU A 521 -8.66 -9.24 20.26
C LEU A 521 -9.72 -9.15 19.16
N ARG A 522 -9.64 -9.94 18.08
CA ARG A 522 -10.59 -9.86 16.97
C ARG A 522 -12.04 -10.08 17.43
N MET A 523 -12.25 -11.00 18.38
CA MET A 523 -13.58 -11.30 18.92
C MET A 523 -14.19 -10.15 19.72
N THR A 524 -13.38 -9.21 20.25
CA THR A 524 -13.93 -8.01 20.93
C THR A 524 -14.77 -7.12 20.01
N PHE A 525 -14.66 -7.28 18.69
CA PHE A 525 -15.53 -6.59 17.73
C PHE A 525 -16.88 -7.27 17.53
N ASN A 526 -17.19 -8.39 18.21
CA ASN A 526 -18.41 -9.19 18.02
C ASN A 526 -18.60 -9.61 16.55
N THR A 527 -17.55 -10.19 15.96
CA THR A 527 -17.54 -10.59 14.54
C THR A 527 -18.30 -11.91 14.34
N ASP A 528 -19.22 -11.94 13.37
CA ASP A 528 -19.98 -13.15 12.96
C ASP A 528 -19.55 -13.68 11.57
N HIS A 529 -18.43 -13.18 11.04
CA HIS A 529 -17.97 -13.48 9.69
C HIS A 529 -16.51 -13.96 9.65
N ASN A 530 -16.07 -14.42 8.49
CA ASN A 530 -14.73 -14.95 8.27
C ASN A 530 -13.72 -13.96 7.64
N HIS A 531 -14.05 -12.68 7.45
CA HIS A 531 -13.06 -11.67 7.06
C HIS A 531 -12.02 -11.42 8.16
N VAL A 532 -10.75 -11.22 7.77
CA VAL A 532 -9.65 -10.95 8.70
C VAL A 532 -9.96 -9.72 9.56
N PHE A 533 -10.35 -8.62 8.91
CA PHE A 533 -10.57 -7.33 9.56
C PHE A 533 -12.07 -6.97 9.62
N SER A 534 -12.44 -6.23 10.66
CA SER A 534 -13.84 -5.90 10.95
C SER A 534 -14.00 -4.45 11.38
N ALA A 535 -15.13 -3.83 11.03
CA ALA A 535 -15.46 -2.49 11.46
C ALA A 535 -15.72 -2.50 12.99
N PRO A 536 -14.87 -1.84 13.82
CA PRO A 536 -14.86 -2.07 15.27
C PRO A 536 -16.17 -1.76 16.01
N ARG A 537 -17.01 -0.90 15.45
CA ARG A 537 -18.29 -0.50 16.07
C ARG A 537 -19.44 -1.45 15.74
N SER A 538 -19.40 -2.10 14.57
CA SER A 538 -20.52 -2.89 14.06
C SER A 538 -20.24 -4.38 14.01
N GLY A 539 -18.99 -4.81 14.15
CA GLY A 539 -18.57 -6.21 13.97
C GLY A 539 -18.64 -6.72 12.53
N LYS A 540 -19.32 -5.99 11.64
CA LYS A 540 -19.44 -6.26 10.20
C LYS A 540 -18.11 -6.10 9.42
N PRO A 541 -18.00 -6.71 8.23
CA PRO A 541 -16.85 -6.50 7.34
C PRO A 541 -16.71 -5.02 6.97
N PHE A 542 -15.48 -4.59 6.69
CA PHE A 542 -15.24 -3.25 6.18
C PHE A 542 -15.84 -3.07 4.77
N ASP A 543 -16.52 -1.95 4.55
CA ASP A 543 -16.82 -1.46 3.20
C ASP A 543 -15.67 -0.59 2.65
N VAL A 544 -15.79 -0.16 1.39
CA VAL A 544 -14.82 0.73 0.72
C VAL A 544 -14.53 1.99 1.54
N SER A 545 -15.56 2.64 2.07
CA SER A 545 -15.49 3.96 2.72
C SER A 545 -14.85 3.87 4.10
N THR A 546 -15.26 2.88 4.88
CA THR A 546 -14.80 2.61 6.24
C THR A 546 -13.35 2.11 6.26
N PHE A 547 -12.96 1.22 5.34
CA PHE A 547 -11.57 0.80 5.18
C PHE A 547 -10.66 1.98 4.78
N MET A 548 -11.08 2.74 3.76
CA MET A 548 -10.34 3.93 3.31
C MET A 548 -10.21 4.95 4.45
N ARG A 549 -11.27 5.15 5.25
CA ARG A 549 -11.26 6.06 6.40
C ARG A 549 -10.30 5.59 7.49
N LEU A 550 -10.19 4.29 7.76
CA LEU A 550 -9.23 3.75 8.73
C LEU A 550 -7.79 4.11 8.34
N VAL A 551 -7.41 3.86 7.08
CA VAL A 551 -6.08 4.18 6.58
C VAL A 551 -5.84 5.69 6.58
N ARG A 552 -6.75 6.46 5.98
CA ARG A 552 -6.61 7.92 5.85
C ARG A 552 -6.57 8.64 7.20
N SER A 553 -7.39 8.22 8.17
CA SER A 553 -7.39 8.81 9.52
C SER A 553 -6.12 8.48 10.30
N SER A 554 -5.58 7.28 10.14
CA SER A 554 -4.32 6.89 10.76
C SER A 554 -3.16 7.74 10.22
N ALA A 555 -3.06 7.91 8.90
CA ALA A 555 -2.06 8.76 8.28
C ALA A 555 -2.21 10.23 8.69
N HIS A 556 -3.44 10.77 8.66
CA HIS A 556 -3.71 12.16 9.01
C HIS A 556 -3.33 12.44 10.46
N ARG A 557 -3.74 11.57 11.39
CA ARG A 557 -3.48 11.75 12.81
C ARG A 557 -1.99 11.79 13.13
N LEU A 558 -1.18 10.99 12.43
CA LEU A 558 0.25 10.85 12.72
C LEU A 558 1.15 11.80 11.91
N THR A 559 0.72 12.23 10.73
CA THR A 559 1.58 12.97 9.79
C THR A 559 0.95 14.24 9.23
N GLY A 560 -0.34 14.46 9.50
CA GLY A 560 -1.18 15.42 8.80
C GLY A 560 -1.62 14.94 7.42
N GLN A 561 -0.89 14.03 6.76
CA GLN A 561 -1.12 13.63 5.37
C GLN A 561 -2.34 12.73 5.15
N LEU A 562 -3.05 12.96 4.05
CA LEU A 562 -4.26 12.22 3.67
C LEU A 562 -3.92 11.02 2.77
N VAL A 563 -2.94 10.21 3.18
CA VAL A 563 -2.51 9.01 2.45
C VAL A 563 -3.71 8.06 2.29
N THR A 564 -3.84 7.46 1.11
CA THR A 564 -4.91 6.49 0.81
C THR A 564 -4.31 5.16 0.37
N PRO A 565 -5.03 4.03 0.51
CA PRO A 565 -4.53 2.73 0.07
C PRO A 565 -4.13 2.69 -1.40
N HIS A 566 -4.87 3.39 -2.26
CA HIS A 566 -4.55 3.45 -3.69
C HIS A 566 -3.23 4.20 -3.95
N LEU A 567 -2.97 5.28 -3.20
CA LEU A 567 -1.77 6.09 -3.35
C LEU A 567 -0.50 5.33 -2.97
N LEU A 568 -0.59 4.35 -2.06
CA LEU A 568 0.56 3.52 -1.71
C LEU A 568 1.18 2.84 -2.94
N ARG A 569 0.37 2.49 -3.95
CA ARG A 569 0.87 1.92 -5.22
C ARG A 569 1.71 2.93 -5.99
N ASP A 570 1.26 4.17 -6.08
CA ASP A 570 2.02 5.25 -6.70
C ASP A 570 3.33 5.51 -5.92
N ILE A 571 3.26 5.56 -4.58
CA ILE A 571 4.42 5.81 -3.70
C ILE A 571 5.47 4.70 -3.84
N PHE A 572 5.07 3.43 -3.80
CA PHE A 572 5.99 2.31 -3.97
C PHE A 572 6.64 2.32 -5.36
N ALA A 573 5.84 2.44 -6.42
CA ALA A 573 6.37 2.46 -7.79
C ALA A 573 7.36 3.62 -7.98
N THR A 574 6.98 4.81 -7.53
CA THR A 574 7.81 6.02 -7.65
C THR A 574 9.12 5.86 -6.87
N TRP A 575 9.08 5.38 -5.63
CA TRP A 575 10.28 5.20 -4.81
C TRP A 575 11.24 4.17 -5.42
N PHE A 576 10.76 2.98 -5.80
CA PHE A 576 11.61 1.94 -6.39
C PHE A 576 12.22 2.36 -7.73
N LEU A 577 11.46 3.07 -8.57
CA LEU A 577 11.98 3.61 -9.83
C LEU A 577 12.98 4.75 -9.61
N ASP A 578 12.84 5.52 -8.54
CA ASP A 578 13.77 6.60 -8.19
C ASP A 578 15.10 6.05 -7.69
N GLN A 579 15.11 4.92 -6.99
CA GLN A 579 16.34 4.25 -6.51
C GLN A 579 17.22 3.65 -7.62
N GLY A 580 16.78 3.65 -8.88
CA GLY A 580 17.59 3.15 -10.00
C GLY A 580 17.85 1.64 -9.95
N TYR A 581 16.91 0.85 -9.38
CA TYR A 581 17.05 -0.60 -9.34
C TYR A 581 17.04 -1.25 -10.74
N SER A 582 17.65 -2.44 -10.85
CA SER A 582 17.69 -3.22 -12.09
C SER A 582 16.29 -3.57 -12.62
N GLU A 583 16.19 -3.81 -13.92
CA GLU A 583 14.94 -4.22 -14.58
C GLU A 583 14.31 -5.45 -13.90
N ASP A 584 15.10 -6.44 -13.49
CA ASP A 584 14.59 -7.62 -12.78
C ASP A 584 13.89 -7.27 -11.47
N ARG A 585 14.41 -6.30 -10.72
CA ARG A 585 13.78 -5.81 -9.48
C ARG A 585 12.48 -5.05 -9.80
N ILE A 586 12.45 -4.26 -10.87
CA ILE A 586 11.24 -3.54 -11.31
C ILE A 586 10.17 -4.51 -11.83
N ARG A 587 10.57 -5.56 -12.56
CA ARG A 587 9.69 -6.64 -13.01
C ARG A 587 9.11 -7.43 -11.84
N SER A 588 9.94 -7.74 -10.83
CA SER A 588 9.51 -8.38 -9.59
C SER A 588 8.52 -7.51 -8.80
N LEU A 589 8.77 -6.20 -8.72
CA LEU A 589 7.85 -5.24 -8.13
C LEU A 589 6.50 -5.23 -8.87
N ALA A 590 6.51 -5.15 -10.21
CA ALA A 590 5.31 -5.18 -11.03
C ALA A 590 4.51 -6.47 -10.80
N TYR A 591 5.19 -7.62 -10.77
CA TYR A 591 4.58 -8.92 -10.47
C TYR A 591 3.91 -8.93 -9.09
N ALA A 592 4.62 -8.49 -8.05
CA ALA A 592 4.09 -8.43 -6.68
C ALA A 592 2.87 -7.49 -6.54
N MET A 593 2.85 -6.39 -7.29
CA MET A 593 1.71 -5.45 -7.36
C MET A 593 0.58 -5.92 -8.29
N ALA A 594 0.78 -7.03 -9.00
CA ALA A 594 -0.06 -7.59 -10.05
C ALA A 594 -0.34 -6.61 -11.20
N HIS A 595 0.73 -6.00 -11.73
CA HIS A 595 0.77 -5.16 -12.94
C HIS A 595 1.76 -5.73 -13.96
N SER A 596 1.63 -5.26 -15.20
CA SER A 596 2.73 -5.32 -16.15
C SER A 596 3.69 -4.17 -15.87
N GLU A 597 4.95 -4.34 -16.26
CA GLU A 597 5.97 -3.29 -16.17
C GLU A 597 5.54 -2.01 -16.91
N LYS A 598 4.95 -2.17 -18.10
CA LYS A 598 4.32 -1.07 -18.85
C LYS A 598 3.24 -0.35 -18.05
N MET A 599 2.40 -1.07 -17.31
CA MET A 599 1.37 -0.47 -16.46
C MET A 599 1.99 0.27 -15.27
N LEU A 600 3.04 -0.29 -14.67
CA LEU A 600 3.80 0.35 -13.58
C LEU A 600 4.37 1.70 -14.03
N LEU A 601 5.10 1.72 -15.15
CA LEU A 601 5.70 2.93 -15.72
C LEU A 601 4.68 3.96 -16.22
N LYS A 602 3.59 3.51 -16.85
CA LYS A 602 2.58 4.41 -17.43
C LYS A 602 1.63 5.00 -16.38
N THR A 603 1.27 4.22 -15.37
CA THR A 603 0.14 4.55 -14.47
C THR A 603 0.59 5.01 -13.09
N TYR A 604 1.66 4.40 -12.55
CA TYR A 604 2.05 4.55 -11.14
C TYR A 604 3.34 5.35 -10.94
N ASP A 605 4.17 5.53 -11.99
CA ASP A 605 5.35 6.40 -11.92
C ASP A 605 4.92 7.88 -11.77
N ARG A 606 5.22 8.46 -10.60
CA ARG A 606 4.99 9.88 -10.28
C ARG A 606 6.29 10.67 -10.16
N ARG A 607 7.43 10.13 -10.60
CA ARG A 607 8.70 10.85 -10.61
C ARG A 607 8.59 12.15 -11.40
N ARG A 608 9.16 13.22 -10.85
CA ARG A 608 9.32 14.51 -11.52
C ARG A 608 10.32 14.39 -12.68
N PRO A 609 10.30 15.30 -13.67
CA PRO A 609 11.27 15.28 -14.77
C PRO A 609 12.73 15.17 -14.31
N GLN A 610 13.12 15.91 -13.27
CA GLN A 610 14.47 15.88 -12.70
C GLN A 610 14.83 14.52 -12.09
N GLN A 611 13.86 13.85 -11.45
CA GLN A 611 14.08 12.51 -10.91
C GLN A 611 14.25 11.46 -12.00
N LYS A 612 13.65 11.68 -13.18
CA LYS A 612 13.79 10.79 -14.33
C LYS A 612 15.13 10.98 -15.06
N SER A 613 15.66 12.20 -15.08
CA SER A 613 16.96 12.51 -15.69
C SER A 613 18.15 12.24 -14.77
N ARG A 614 17.96 12.28 -13.43
CA ARG A 614 19.04 12.06 -12.46
C ARG A 614 19.94 10.84 -12.75
N PRO A 615 19.44 9.64 -13.06
CA PRO A 615 20.31 8.49 -13.29
C PRO A 615 21.29 8.69 -14.46
N ILE A 616 20.84 9.32 -15.55
CA ILE A 616 21.73 9.60 -16.69
C ILE A 616 22.67 10.78 -16.39
N GLU A 617 22.21 11.77 -15.64
CA GLU A 617 23.06 12.90 -15.19
C GLU A 617 24.22 12.41 -14.30
N GLU A 618 23.96 11.48 -13.37
CA GLU A 618 24.99 10.88 -12.51
C GLU A 618 26.02 10.05 -13.29
N VAL A 619 25.56 9.25 -14.28
CA VAL A 619 26.44 8.51 -15.18
C VAL A 619 27.31 9.45 -16.01
N MET A 620 26.71 10.50 -16.59
CA MET A 620 27.45 11.49 -17.37
C MET A 620 28.46 12.25 -16.51
N ALA A 621 28.11 12.61 -15.28
CA ALA A 621 29.04 13.24 -14.34
C ALA A 621 30.25 12.34 -14.04
N THR A 622 30.03 11.03 -13.87
CA THR A 622 31.10 10.04 -13.66
C THR A 622 32.00 9.91 -14.90
N LEU A 623 31.41 9.83 -16.09
CA LEU A 623 32.16 9.75 -17.36
C LEU A 623 32.99 11.02 -17.61
N VAL A 624 32.42 12.19 -17.39
CA VAL A 624 33.14 13.47 -17.53
C VAL A 624 34.31 13.52 -16.55
N GLN A 625 34.10 13.13 -15.29
CA GLN A 625 35.16 13.08 -14.30
C GLN A 625 36.30 12.13 -14.72
N GLN A 626 35.95 10.95 -15.25
CA GLN A 626 36.90 9.91 -15.62
C GLN A 626 37.73 10.24 -16.88
N PHE A 627 37.16 10.97 -17.84
CA PHE A 627 37.78 11.15 -19.17
C PHE A 627 38.22 12.58 -19.48
N LEU A 628 37.77 13.59 -18.70
CA LEU A 628 38.08 15.00 -18.98
C LEU A 628 38.72 15.74 -17.82
N ILE A 629 38.71 15.18 -16.60
CA ILE A 629 39.18 15.86 -15.38
C ILE A 629 40.39 15.15 -14.75
N ASP A 630 40.76 13.96 -15.24
CA ASP A 630 42.04 13.30 -14.95
C ASP A 630 43.10 13.62 -16.01
#